data_AF-A0A2V4RB45-F1
#
_entry.id   AF-A0A2V4RB45-F1
#
_cell.length_a   1.000
_cell.length_b   1.000
_cell.length_c   1.000
_cell.angle_alpha   90.00
_cell.angle_beta   90.00
_cell.angle_gamma   90.00
#
_symmetry.space_group_name_H-M   'P 1'
#
loop_
_entity.id
_entity.type
_entity.pdbx_description
1 polymer ?
#
loop_
_entity_poly.entity_id
_entity_poly.type
_entity_poly.pdbx_seq_one_letter_code
_entity_poly.pdbx_strand_id
1 'polypeptide(L)'
;MTAGPILCERLRIPPFDPAVLKPTQWATAQQKAKLGNAILRFIALGMPAEKFTPTLYSRLSNMFGFIAHYNRTGFAQTWFDNAATRRDFLDQVAREKAELARLQAKHGGTATASNSSVPTVQLGLL
;
A
#
# COMPACT_ATOMS: atom_id res chain seq x y z
N MET A 1 -14.33 -6.28 24.29
CA MET A 1 -14.98 -7.08 23.23
C MET A 1 -14.11 -6.99 21.98
N THR A 2 -13.29 -8.00 21.71
CA THR A 2 -12.35 -7.97 20.57
C THR A 2 -13.15 -8.30 19.32
N ALA A 3 -13.38 -7.31 18.46
CA ALA A 3 -14.01 -7.55 17.16
C ALA A 3 -13.18 -8.59 16.39
N GLY A 4 -13.83 -9.67 15.94
CA GLY A 4 -13.18 -10.69 15.12
C GLY A 4 -12.57 -10.09 13.85
N PRO A 5 -11.57 -10.75 13.25
CA PRO A 5 -10.94 -10.25 12.03
C PRO A 5 -11.99 -10.08 10.93
N ILE A 6 -11.93 -8.96 10.21
CA ILE A 6 -12.69 -8.77 8.98
C ILE A 6 -12.09 -9.72 7.94
N LEU A 7 -12.70 -10.89 7.77
CA LEU A 7 -12.26 -11.88 6.79
C LEU A 7 -12.89 -11.57 5.43
N CYS A 8 -12.11 -10.94 4.54
CA CYS A 8 -12.56 -10.58 3.20
C CYS A 8 -11.87 -11.45 2.14
N GLU A 9 -12.15 -12.75 2.15
CA GLU A 9 -11.49 -13.72 1.27
C GLU A 9 -11.65 -13.42 -0.22
N ARG A 10 -12.74 -12.75 -0.59
CA ARG A 10 -13.00 -12.30 -1.97
C ARG A 10 -11.93 -11.36 -2.52
N LEU A 11 -11.20 -10.64 -1.66
CA LEU A 11 -10.10 -9.76 -2.10
C LEU A 11 -8.96 -10.53 -2.75
N ARG A 12 -8.87 -11.85 -2.58
CA ARG A 12 -7.76 -12.67 -3.11
C ARG A 12 -8.06 -13.30 -4.47
N ILE A 13 -9.23 -13.05 -5.06
CA ILE A 13 -9.71 -13.77 -6.24
C ILE A 13 -10.24 -12.79 -7.31
N PRO A 14 -9.74 -12.85 -8.56
CA PRO A 14 -8.51 -13.55 -8.96
C PRO A 14 -7.27 -12.85 -8.36
N PRO A 15 -6.14 -13.56 -8.20
CA PRO A 15 -4.89 -12.89 -7.88
C PRO A 15 -4.46 -11.95 -9.01
N PHE A 16 -3.64 -10.94 -8.69
CA PHE A 16 -3.02 -10.11 -9.72
C PHE A 16 -2.19 -10.97 -10.67
N ASP A 17 -2.54 -10.91 -11.95
CA ASP A 17 -1.77 -11.49 -13.03
C ASP A 17 -0.60 -10.55 -13.39
N PRO A 18 0.66 -11.02 -13.33
CA PRO A 18 1.79 -10.24 -13.79
C PRO A 18 1.66 -9.75 -15.23
N ALA A 19 1.00 -10.50 -16.12
CA ALA A 19 0.92 -10.18 -17.54
C ALA A 19 0.18 -8.85 -17.83
N VAL A 20 -0.73 -8.44 -16.93
CA VAL A 20 -1.50 -7.19 -17.07
C VAL A 20 -0.83 -5.99 -16.38
N LEU A 21 0.31 -6.18 -15.72
CA LEU A 21 0.99 -5.13 -14.97
C LEU A 21 2.14 -4.55 -15.78
N LYS A 22 2.17 -3.21 -15.89
CA LYS A 22 3.27 -2.50 -16.53
C LYS A 22 4.53 -2.53 -15.63
N PRO A 23 5.65 -3.13 -16.08
CA PRO A 23 6.91 -3.05 -15.34
C PRO A 23 7.44 -1.61 -15.35
N THR A 24 8.27 -1.30 -14.37
CA THR A 24 9.00 -0.02 -14.28
C THR A 24 10.47 -0.30 -14.04
N GLN A 25 11.30 0.73 -14.09
CA GLN A 25 12.72 0.63 -13.75
C GLN A 25 12.98 0.22 -12.29
N TRP A 26 11.99 0.33 -11.41
CA TRP A 26 12.12 0.02 -9.98
C TRP A 26 11.57 -1.36 -9.59
N ALA A 27 10.63 -1.91 -10.36
CA ALA A 27 10.17 -3.28 -10.15
C ALA A 27 9.61 -3.94 -11.40
N THR A 28 9.82 -5.25 -11.50
CA THR A 28 9.23 -6.10 -12.53
C THR A 28 7.74 -6.30 -12.29
N ALA A 29 7.02 -6.69 -13.35
CA ALA A 29 5.59 -7.02 -13.25
C ALA A 29 5.32 -8.15 -12.25
N GLN A 30 6.21 -9.16 -12.18
CA GLN A 30 6.13 -10.26 -11.21
C GLN A 30 6.30 -9.75 -9.77
N GLN A 31 7.24 -8.83 -9.53
CA GLN A 31 7.44 -8.24 -8.22
C GLN A 31 6.21 -7.43 -7.77
N LYS A 32 5.57 -6.71 -8.70
CA LYS A 32 4.33 -5.97 -8.45
C LYS A 32 3.16 -6.88 -8.11
N ALA A 33 2.94 -7.94 -8.90
CA ALA A 33 1.90 -8.92 -8.65
C ALA A 33 2.10 -9.61 -7.29
N LYS A 34 3.33 -10.04 -7.00
CA LYS A 34 3.68 -10.66 -5.71
C LYS A 34 3.39 -9.75 -4.52
N LEU A 35 3.77 -8.47 -4.62
CA LEU A 35 3.50 -7.49 -3.58
C LEU A 35 1.99 -7.21 -3.42
N GLY A 36 1.29 -6.95 -4.53
CA GLY A 36 -0.15 -6.69 -4.52
C GLY A 36 -0.94 -7.84 -3.89
N ASN A 37 -0.63 -9.09 -4.29
CA ASN A 37 -1.24 -10.28 -3.72
C ASN A 37 -0.92 -10.46 -2.23
N ALA A 38 0.30 -10.12 -1.80
CA ALA A 38 0.67 -10.16 -0.39
C ALA A 38 -0.11 -9.13 0.45
N ILE A 39 -0.31 -7.91 -0.07
CA ILE A 39 -1.10 -6.86 0.58
C ILE A 39 -2.58 -7.28 0.67
N LEU A 40 -3.17 -7.74 -0.43
CA LEU A 40 -4.58 -8.19 -0.44
C LEU A 40 -4.79 -9.37 0.49
N ARG A 41 -3.84 -10.31 0.56
CA ARG A 41 -3.89 -11.41 1.54
C ARG A 41 -3.80 -10.90 2.97
N PHE A 42 -2.92 -9.95 3.26
CA PHE A 42 -2.80 -9.37 4.60
C PHE A 42 -4.09 -8.68 5.05
N ILE A 43 -4.71 -7.91 4.16
CA ILE A 43 -6.01 -7.26 4.40
C ILE A 43 -7.12 -8.29 4.55
N ALA A 44 -7.18 -9.31 3.68
CA ALA A 44 -8.19 -10.36 3.72
C ALA A 44 -8.17 -11.17 5.03
N LEU A 45 -7.01 -11.29 5.68
CA LEU A 45 -6.85 -11.94 6.98
C LEU A 45 -7.17 -11.01 8.17
N GLY A 46 -7.61 -9.78 7.91
CA GLY A 46 -7.93 -8.79 8.94
C GLY A 46 -6.71 -8.05 9.51
N MET A 47 -5.61 -7.98 8.76
CA MET A 47 -4.35 -7.30 9.13
C MET A 47 -3.74 -7.75 10.48
N PRO A 48 -3.50 -9.06 10.68
CA PRO A 48 -2.91 -9.55 11.91
C PRO A 48 -1.43 -9.14 12.05
N ALA A 49 -1.06 -8.53 13.17
CA ALA A 49 0.27 -7.99 13.41
C ALA A 49 1.39 -9.04 13.21
N GLU A 50 1.15 -10.30 13.60
CA GLU A 50 2.10 -11.40 13.45
C GLU A 50 2.37 -11.80 11.98
N LYS A 51 1.48 -11.43 11.04
CA LYS A 51 1.69 -11.64 9.60
C LYS A 51 2.25 -10.40 8.91
N PHE A 52 2.52 -9.32 9.64
CA PHE A 52 3.12 -8.12 9.10
C PHE A 52 4.63 -8.31 8.89
N THR A 53 5.02 -8.74 7.69
CA THR A 53 6.41 -9.09 7.35
C THR A 53 7.30 -7.86 7.15
N PRO A 54 8.64 -8.00 7.24
CA PRO A 54 9.57 -6.92 6.91
C PRO A 54 9.38 -6.36 5.48
N THR A 55 9.03 -7.23 4.54
CA THR A 55 8.72 -6.83 3.15
C THR A 55 7.47 -5.96 3.07
N LEU A 56 6.40 -6.33 3.79
CA LEU A 56 5.19 -5.50 3.86
C LEU A 56 5.48 -4.16 4.54
N TYR A 57 6.23 -4.18 5.64
CA TYR A 57 6.65 -2.95 6.33
C TYR A 57 7.41 -2.01 5.40
N SER A 58 8.51 -2.48 4.80
CA SER A 58 9.35 -1.68 3.91
C SER A 58 8.56 -1.08 2.75
N ARG A 59 7.57 -1.80 2.19
CA ARG A 59 6.78 -1.29 1.07
C ARG A 59 5.68 -0.33 1.55
N LEU A 60 4.90 -0.69 2.57
CA LEU A 60 3.79 0.14 3.04
C LEU A 60 4.26 1.45 3.68
N SER A 61 5.38 1.43 4.42
CA SER A 61 5.94 2.65 5.01
C SER A 61 6.38 3.66 3.94
N ASN A 62 6.91 3.17 2.81
CA ASN A 62 7.31 3.99 1.67
C ASN A 62 6.13 4.44 0.79
N MET A 63 5.06 3.65 0.68
CA MET A 63 3.95 3.93 -0.25
C MET A 63 2.96 4.98 0.26
N PHE A 64 2.80 5.12 1.57
CA PHE A 64 1.70 5.88 2.18
C PHE A 64 2.19 6.91 3.21
N GLY A 65 3.45 7.33 3.14
CA GLY A 65 3.95 8.45 3.94
C GLY A 65 4.02 8.19 5.46
N PHE A 66 3.99 6.93 5.90
CA PHE A 66 4.09 6.54 7.32
C PHE A 66 5.54 6.63 7.85
N ILE A 67 6.24 7.73 7.57
CA ILE A 67 7.68 7.92 7.80
C ILE A 67 8.02 8.02 9.30
N ALA A 68 7.05 8.26 10.18
CA ALA A 68 7.26 8.46 11.61
C ALA A 68 7.47 7.17 12.43
N HIS A 69 7.23 5.98 11.87
CA HIS A 69 7.43 4.72 12.59
C HIS A 69 8.79 4.13 12.24
N TYR A 70 9.79 4.33 13.10
CA TYR A 70 11.18 3.93 12.85
C TYR A 70 11.43 2.41 12.89
N ASN A 71 10.46 1.61 13.35
CA ASN A 71 10.57 0.15 13.34
C ASN A 71 9.23 -0.53 13.08
N ARG A 72 9.31 -1.76 12.54
CA ARG A 72 8.15 -2.59 12.17
C ARG A 72 7.19 -2.86 13.33
N THR A 73 7.74 -3.07 14.54
CA THR A 73 6.94 -3.39 15.73
C THR A 73 6.08 -2.21 16.13
N GLY A 74 6.66 -1.02 16.22
CA GLY A 74 5.94 0.22 16.51
C GLY A 74 4.87 0.52 15.47
N PHE A 75 5.18 0.31 14.19
CA PHE A 75 4.19 0.43 13.12
C PHE A 75 2.99 -0.51 13.36
N ALA A 76 3.26 -1.80 13.61
CA ALA A 76 2.21 -2.79 13.81
C ALA A 76 1.37 -2.49 15.07
N GLN A 77 2.00 -2.03 16.15
CA GLN A 77 1.31 -1.62 17.37
C GLN A 77 0.43 -0.38 17.15
N THR A 78 0.88 0.59 16.36
CA THR A 78 0.07 1.77 16.06
C THR A 78 -1.16 1.42 15.22
N TRP A 79 -1.01 0.60 14.19
CA TRP A 79 -2.02 0.46 13.14
C TRP A 79 -2.79 -0.86 13.15
N PHE A 80 -2.25 -1.93 13.75
CA PHE A 80 -2.80 -3.28 13.62
C PHE A 80 -3.19 -3.93 14.96
N ASP A 81 -3.01 -3.21 16.06
CA ASP A 81 -3.28 -3.69 17.42
C ASP A 81 -4.74 -4.10 17.63
N ASN A 82 -5.70 -3.30 17.15
CA ASN A 82 -7.12 -3.55 17.35
C ASN A 82 -7.96 -3.07 16.15
N ALA A 83 -9.26 -3.35 16.19
CA ALA A 83 -10.15 -3.06 15.06
C ALA A 83 -10.30 -1.56 14.75
N ALA A 84 -10.20 -0.68 15.76
CA ALA A 84 -10.28 0.76 15.55
C ALA A 84 -9.04 1.27 14.81
N THR A 85 -7.84 0.90 15.28
CA THR A 85 -6.58 1.30 14.65
C THR A 85 -6.42 0.74 13.24
N ARG A 86 -6.92 -0.47 12.99
CA ARG A 86 -7.00 -1.08 11.65
C ARG A 86 -7.90 -0.29 10.71
N ARG A 87 -9.03 0.21 11.21
CA ARG A 87 -9.92 1.09 10.44
C ARG A 87 -9.23 2.42 10.15
N ASP A 88 -8.57 3.02 11.14
CA ASP A 88 -7.85 4.28 10.98
C ASP A 88 -6.75 4.17 9.90
N PHE A 89 -6.06 3.02 9.85
CA PHE A 89 -5.09 2.72 8.80
C PHE A 89 -5.73 2.75 7.40
N LEU A 90 -6.86 2.06 7.21
CA LEU A 90 -7.57 2.03 5.93
C LEU A 90 -8.11 3.41 5.52
N ASP A 91 -8.64 4.16 6.50
CA ASP A 91 -9.13 5.51 6.27
C ASP A 91 -7.99 6.46 5.89
N GLN A 92 -6.80 6.31 6.50
CA GLN A 92 -5.62 7.07 6.12
C GLN A 92 -5.20 6.77 4.69
N VAL A 93 -5.10 5.49 4.32
CA VAL A 93 -4.77 5.06 2.95
C VAL A 93 -5.77 5.64 1.93
N ALA A 94 -7.07 5.64 2.25
CA ALA A 94 -8.10 6.20 1.38
C ALA A 94 -7.98 7.72 1.24
N ARG A 95 -7.70 8.45 2.33
CA ARG A 95 -7.46 9.90 2.32
C ARG A 95 -6.28 10.29 1.43
N GLU A 96 -5.14 9.62 1.60
CA GLU A 96 -3.94 9.86 0.78
C GLU A 96 -4.23 9.63 -0.71
N LYS A 97 -4.97 8.57 -1.05
CA LYS A 97 -5.38 8.32 -2.45
C LYS A 97 -6.32 9.38 -3.00
N ALA A 98 -7.28 9.86 -2.20
CA ALA A 98 -8.18 10.94 -2.61
C ALA A 98 -7.42 12.25 -2.84
N GLU A 99 -6.44 12.56 -1.99
CA GLU A 99 -5.64 13.78 -2.14
C GLU A 99 -4.74 13.73 -3.37
N LEU A 100 -4.08 12.59 -3.62
CA LEU A 100 -3.32 12.38 -4.85
C LEU A 100 -4.19 12.60 -6.11
N ALA A 101 -5.43 12.10 -6.11
CA ALA A 101 -6.36 12.30 -7.22
C ALA A 101 -6.77 13.78 -7.39
N ARG A 102 -6.99 14.50 -6.28
CA ARG A 102 -7.30 15.94 -6.31
C ARG A 102 -6.14 16.76 -6.87
N LEU A 103 -4.92 16.46 -6.46
CA LEU A 103 -3.72 17.13 -6.97
C LEU A 103 -3.55 16.87 -8.47
N GLN A 104 -3.76 15.63 -8.93
CA GLN A 104 -3.72 15.30 -10.36
C GLN A 104 -4.76 16.09 -11.16
N ALA A 105 -5.99 16.22 -10.65
CA ALA A 105 -7.05 16.99 -11.31
C ALA A 105 -6.73 18.50 -11.36
N LYS A 106 -6.17 19.06 -10.29
CA LYS A 106 -5.78 20.48 -10.22
C LYS A 106 -4.65 20.83 -11.20
N HIS A 107 -3.77 19.88 -11.51
CA HIS A 107 -2.59 20.09 -12.35
C HIS A 107 -2.75 19.59 -13.80
N GLY A 108 -3.94 19.15 -14.23
CA GLY A 108 -4.31 19.01 -15.65
C GLY A 108 -3.47 18.06 -16.52
N GLY A 109 -2.66 17.17 -15.94
CA GLY A 109 -1.72 16.34 -16.69
C GLY A 109 -2.16 14.88 -16.80
N THR A 110 -2.62 14.47 -17.98
CA THR A 110 -2.50 13.07 -18.40
C THR A 110 -1.03 12.67 -18.25
N ALA A 111 -0.74 11.67 -17.41
CA ALA A 111 0.60 11.14 -17.20
C ALA A 111 1.10 10.44 -18.48
N THR A 112 1.50 11.23 -19.48
CA THR A 112 2.26 10.80 -20.64
C THR A 112 3.73 10.87 -20.25
N ALA A 113 4.40 9.72 -20.29
CA ALA A 113 5.81 9.60 -19.99
C ALA A 113 6.64 10.43 -20.98
N SER A 114 7.44 11.38 -20.49
CA SER A 114 8.63 11.86 -21.20
C SER A 114 9.62 12.55 -20.25
N ASN A 115 10.88 12.17 -20.38
CA ASN A 115 12.08 12.70 -19.73
C ASN A 115 12.11 14.23 -19.61
N SER A 116 12.39 14.78 -18.42
CA SER A 116 13.68 15.43 -18.05
C SER A 116 13.57 16.38 -16.83
N SER A 117 14.61 16.31 -15.98
CA SER A 117 15.16 17.27 -14.99
C SER A 117 14.35 17.88 -13.81
N VAL A 118 14.49 17.21 -12.65
CA VAL A 118 14.75 17.70 -11.25
C VAL A 118 13.68 18.58 -10.52
N PRO A 119 13.48 18.45 -9.17
CA PRO A 119 13.37 17.27 -8.31
C PRO A 119 11.98 17.24 -7.64
N THR A 120 11.19 16.18 -7.82
CA THR A 120 10.00 15.96 -6.97
C THR A 120 10.08 14.56 -6.39
N VAL A 121 10.07 14.57 -5.06
CA VAL A 121 10.17 13.47 -4.11
C VAL A 121 9.71 12.14 -4.71
N GLN A 122 10.67 11.24 -4.76
CA GLN A 122 10.63 9.88 -5.25
C GLN A 122 9.49 9.05 -4.62
N LEU A 123 8.27 9.17 -5.14
CA LEU A 123 7.25 8.11 -5.06
C LEU A 123 7.35 7.17 -6.27
N GLY A 124 8.58 6.72 -6.52
CA GLY A 124 8.89 5.63 -7.45
C GLY A 124 9.04 4.33 -6.67
N LEU A 125 7.93 3.76 -6.19
CA LEU A 125 7.93 2.40 -5.65
C LEU A 125 6.69 1.62 -6.09
N LEU A 126 6.45 1.65 -7.40
CA LEU A 126 5.88 0.52 -8.13
C LEU A 126 6.80 0.21 -9.29
#